data_AF-A0AAD4D3Y9-F1
#
_entry.id   AF-A0AAD4D3Y9-F1
#
_cell.length_a   1.000
_cell.length_b   1.000
_cell.length_c   1.000
_cell.angle_alpha   90.00
_cell.angle_beta   90.00
_cell.angle_gamma   90.00
#
_symmetry.space_group_name_H-M   'P 1'
#
loop_
_entity.id
_entity.type
_entity.pdbx_description
1 polymer ?
#
loop_
_entity_poly.entity_id
_entity_poly.type
_entity_poly.pdbx_seq_one_letter_code
_entity_poly.pdbx_strand_id
1 'polypeptide(L)'
;MDSLNDAVFAFDKTLEIITTSCYWQPKDIDKQEPPEFIVGNSFASWNLPKLRRLNLSNHYYPIFLRIAPDLISRLPQLTHLTLADKRQWYRLSEITYWQAASLMDLEELRMEGTPAISFNPETLRTTRNLIRMEFRMVNIALGPYPYVPPVQELEECFGESLNNSMATISTAINSTTTTPSMSLTKRPIWTWDWDLPMLTSLFLNAQFAYTFQFKMLARTPNLKNIVVDSRSYSRQCQRKIVLSDFLVPGFHHPSLAMMQDKEQQFQEAYASGNKEDNHYIDSSLHIPDNYFAQEWTTDHEGTQEEELETWFKKFDYVELPALDSFILRGTWTMSRRCLAVLFRRVIPNVKNLMMQGPRGYSGKDFVESSWKYLLRLEESYAALNVDSRAMVEEILGMIFTSGGDFYYRFRPSGQKVVYYFR
;
A
#
# COMPACT_ATOMS: atom_id res chain seq x y z
N MET A 1 -30.17 -17.22 -3.38
CA MET A 1 -28.74 -17.55 -3.14
C MET A 1 -28.51 -19.05 -3.21
N ASP A 2 -29.52 -19.85 -2.85
CA ASP A 2 -29.51 -21.31 -2.95
C ASP A 2 -29.06 -21.82 -4.33
N SER A 3 -29.43 -21.14 -5.41
CA SER A 3 -29.04 -21.53 -6.78
C SER A 3 -27.54 -21.66 -7.04
N LEU A 4 -26.67 -20.86 -6.39
CA LEU A 4 -25.21 -21.02 -6.54
C LEU A 4 -24.72 -22.27 -5.82
N ASN A 5 -25.17 -22.48 -4.59
CA ASN A 5 -24.80 -23.66 -3.82
C ASN A 5 -25.34 -24.94 -4.46
N ASP A 6 -26.55 -24.91 -5.03
CA ASP A 6 -27.14 -26.02 -5.77
C ASP A 6 -26.34 -26.35 -7.03
N ALA A 7 -25.93 -25.32 -7.79
CA ALA A 7 -25.07 -25.53 -8.96
C ALA A 7 -23.71 -26.10 -8.56
N VAL A 8 -23.11 -25.58 -7.48
CA VAL A 8 -21.84 -26.11 -6.96
C VAL A 8 -21.97 -27.55 -6.51
N PHE A 9 -23.06 -27.89 -5.83
CA PHE A 9 -23.33 -29.26 -5.40
C PHE A 9 -23.56 -30.20 -6.59
N ALA A 10 -24.33 -29.78 -7.59
CA ALA A 10 -24.65 -30.58 -8.77
C ALA A 10 -23.43 -30.90 -9.66
N PHE A 11 -22.41 -30.03 -9.65
CA PHE A 11 -21.24 -30.13 -10.53
C PHE A 11 -19.91 -30.17 -9.77
N ASP A 12 -19.91 -30.59 -8.50
CA ASP A 12 -18.76 -30.55 -7.59
C ASP A 12 -17.47 -31.17 -8.17
N LYS A 13 -17.60 -32.28 -8.89
CA LYS A 13 -16.49 -33.04 -9.50
C LYS A 13 -16.01 -32.50 -10.84
N THR A 14 -16.76 -31.61 -11.47
CA THR A 14 -16.52 -31.14 -12.86
C THR A 14 -16.36 -29.64 -12.99
N LEU A 15 -16.70 -28.86 -11.96
CA LEU A 15 -16.57 -27.40 -12.02
C LEU A 15 -15.11 -26.98 -12.06
N GLU A 16 -14.75 -26.35 -13.17
CA GLU A 16 -13.43 -25.71 -13.36
C GLU A 16 -13.49 -24.20 -13.20
N ILE A 17 -14.65 -23.59 -13.46
CA ILE A 17 -14.84 -22.15 -13.47
C ILE A 17 -16.17 -21.82 -12.80
N ILE A 18 -16.11 -20.92 -11.81
CA ILE A 18 -17.29 -20.27 -11.23
C ILE A 18 -17.12 -18.78 -11.43
N THR A 19 -18.07 -18.18 -12.15
CA THR A 19 -18.21 -16.73 -12.26
C THR A 19 -19.62 -16.36 -11.87
N THR A 20 -19.76 -15.52 -10.86
CA THR A 20 -21.07 -14.98 -10.48
C THR A 20 -20.95 -13.52 -10.11
N SER A 21 -22.00 -12.80 -10.46
CA SER A 21 -22.19 -11.40 -10.13
C SER A 21 -23.55 -11.27 -9.47
N CYS A 22 -23.59 -10.84 -8.21
CA CYS A 22 -24.86 -10.59 -7.56
C CYS A 22 -25.40 -9.21 -7.98
N TYR A 23 -26.62 -9.20 -8.52
CA TYR A 23 -27.40 -8.00 -8.77
C TYR A 23 -28.58 -8.01 -7.81
N TRP A 24 -28.69 -6.98 -6.98
CA TRP A 24 -29.80 -6.87 -6.05
C TRP A 24 -30.65 -5.65 -6.38
N GLN A 25 -31.96 -5.84 -6.37
CA GLN A 25 -32.88 -4.76 -6.70
C GLN A 25 -33.17 -3.91 -5.46
N PRO A 26 -33.08 -2.57 -5.55
CA PRO A 26 -33.32 -1.65 -4.43
C PRO A 26 -34.68 -1.77 -3.71
N LYS A 27 -35.64 -2.53 -4.23
CA LYS A 27 -37.00 -2.62 -3.68
C LYS A 27 -37.07 -3.29 -2.30
N ASP A 28 -35.98 -3.92 -1.87
CA ASP A 28 -35.89 -4.67 -0.62
C ASP A 28 -35.11 -3.91 0.49
N ILE A 29 -34.79 -2.61 0.29
CA ILE A 29 -33.96 -1.77 1.20
C ILE A 29 -34.60 -1.52 2.57
N ASP A 30 -35.90 -1.80 2.76
CA ASP A 30 -36.59 -1.57 4.04
C ASP A 30 -36.13 -2.52 5.18
N LYS A 31 -35.23 -3.48 4.91
CA LYS A 31 -34.66 -4.36 5.93
C LYS A 31 -33.55 -3.65 6.72
N GLN A 32 -33.60 -3.75 8.04
CA GLN A 32 -32.65 -3.09 8.96
C GLN A 32 -31.20 -3.59 8.82
N GLU A 33 -30.98 -4.78 8.28
CA GLU A 33 -29.65 -5.34 8.06
C GLU A 33 -29.35 -5.48 6.56
N PRO A 34 -28.15 -5.06 6.11
CA PRO A 34 -27.76 -5.22 4.71
C PRO A 34 -27.73 -6.71 4.34
N PRO A 35 -28.22 -7.09 3.15
CA PRO A 35 -28.20 -8.50 2.74
C PRO A 35 -26.75 -8.99 2.64
N GLU A 36 -26.51 -10.22 3.08
CA GLU A 36 -25.18 -10.84 2.98
C GLU A 36 -25.14 -11.89 1.88
N PHE A 37 -24.15 -11.81 1.00
CA PHE A 37 -23.85 -12.85 0.02
C PHE A 37 -22.87 -13.84 0.62
N ILE A 38 -23.42 -14.87 1.26
CA ILE A 38 -22.65 -15.90 1.97
C ILE A 38 -22.31 -17.05 1.02
N VAL A 39 -21.02 -17.40 0.96
CA VAL A 39 -20.49 -18.45 0.10
C VAL A 39 -19.69 -19.45 0.92
N GLY A 40 -20.00 -20.74 0.76
CA GLY A 40 -19.28 -21.84 1.41
C GLY A 40 -19.75 -22.21 2.83
N ASN A 41 -20.80 -21.58 3.36
CA ASN A 41 -21.35 -21.83 4.71
C ASN A 41 -22.51 -22.87 4.74
N SER A 42 -22.79 -23.56 3.63
CA SER A 42 -23.87 -24.55 3.56
C SER A 42 -23.43 -25.94 4.03
N PHE A 43 -24.39 -26.81 4.36
CA PHE A 43 -24.18 -28.21 4.78
C PHE A 43 -23.32 -29.04 3.80
N ALA A 44 -23.19 -28.61 2.54
CA ALA A 44 -22.25 -29.15 1.59
C ALA A 44 -21.00 -28.24 1.55
N SER A 45 -19.97 -28.62 2.30
CA SER A 45 -18.65 -28.03 2.17
C SER A 45 -18.24 -28.07 0.69
N TRP A 46 -18.05 -26.92 0.06
CA TRP A 46 -17.55 -26.85 -1.32
C TRP A 46 -16.24 -27.63 -1.41
N ASN A 47 -16.27 -28.75 -2.12
CA ASN A 47 -15.12 -29.57 -2.44
C ASN A 47 -15.02 -29.63 -3.96
N LEU A 48 -14.26 -28.69 -4.52
CA LEU A 48 -14.18 -28.47 -5.97
C LEU A 48 -12.75 -28.73 -6.43
N PRO A 49 -12.34 -30.01 -6.52
CA PRO A 49 -10.94 -30.37 -6.75
C PRO A 49 -10.43 -29.95 -8.13
N LYS A 50 -11.34 -29.63 -9.07
CA LYS A 50 -10.98 -29.15 -10.42
C LYS A 50 -11.12 -27.64 -10.59
N LEU A 51 -11.55 -26.91 -9.56
CA LEU A 51 -11.82 -25.48 -9.70
C LEU A 51 -10.51 -24.71 -9.91
N ARG A 52 -10.36 -24.13 -11.10
CA ARG A 52 -9.20 -23.34 -11.49
C ARG A 52 -9.47 -21.85 -11.43
N ARG A 53 -10.73 -21.42 -11.56
CA ARG A 53 -11.10 -20.00 -11.58
C ARG A 53 -12.32 -19.74 -10.72
N LEU A 54 -12.18 -18.83 -9.76
CA LEU A 54 -13.28 -18.36 -8.92
C LEU A 54 -13.38 -16.83 -9.03
N ASN A 55 -14.47 -16.36 -9.62
CA ASN A 55 -14.79 -14.94 -9.74
C ASN A 55 -16.15 -14.66 -9.11
N LEU A 56 -16.14 -14.06 -7.92
CA LEU A 56 -17.36 -13.66 -7.22
C LEU A 56 -17.32 -12.14 -7.06
N SER A 57 -18.18 -11.44 -7.78
CA SER A 57 -18.31 -10.00 -7.64
C SER A 57 -19.70 -9.61 -7.15
N ASN A 58 -19.75 -8.64 -6.26
CA ASN A 58 -20.96 -7.93 -5.94
C ASN A 58 -20.75 -6.45 -6.23
N HIS A 59 -21.57 -5.90 -7.14
CA HIS A 59 -21.46 -4.51 -7.58
C HIS A 59 -22.45 -3.58 -6.87
N TYR A 60 -23.29 -4.11 -5.97
CA TYR A 60 -24.32 -3.33 -5.28
C TYR A 60 -24.00 -3.11 -3.81
N TYR A 61 -23.96 -1.85 -3.43
CA TYR A 61 -24.03 -1.43 -2.03
C TYR A 61 -25.49 -1.54 -1.56
N PRO A 62 -25.78 -2.10 -0.36
CA PRO A 62 -24.86 -2.42 0.73
C PRO A 62 -24.51 -3.91 0.91
N ILE A 63 -24.57 -4.75 -0.12
CA ILE A 63 -24.39 -6.20 0.06
C ILE A 63 -22.92 -6.57 0.28
N PHE A 64 -22.65 -7.39 1.29
CA PHE A 64 -21.30 -7.84 1.63
C PHE A 64 -21.06 -9.27 1.15
N LEU A 65 -19.88 -9.51 0.57
CA LEU A 65 -19.46 -10.86 0.22
C LEU A 65 -18.81 -11.49 1.45
N ARG A 66 -19.46 -12.51 2.02
CA ARG A 66 -18.91 -13.32 3.11
C ARG A 66 -18.50 -14.68 2.59
N ILE A 67 -17.22 -14.97 2.72
CA ILE A 67 -16.64 -16.26 2.38
C ILE A 67 -16.42 -17.05 3.66
N ALA A 68 -16.82 -18.33 3.68
CA ALA A 68 -16.51 -19.23 4.77
C ALA A 68 -14.97 -19.28 5.00
N PRO A 69 -14.48 -19.21 6.26
CA PRO A 69 -13.05 -19.05 6.54
C PRO A 69 -12.13 -20.10 5.91
N ASP A 70 -12.62 -21.33 5.75
CA ASP A 70 -11.89 -22.47 5.21
C ASP A 70 -12.18 -22.71 3.71
N LEU A 71 -13.02 -21.89 3.07
CA LEU A 71 -13.41 -22.15 1.67
C LEU A 71 -12.19 -22.17 0.75
N ILE A 72 -11.32 -21.17 0.85
CA ILE A 72 -10.18 -21.00 -0.06
C ILE A 72 -9.13 -22.10 0.15
N SER A 73 -8.95 -22.59 1.38
CA SER A 73 -8.00 -23.69 1.65
C SER A 73 -8.45 -25.02 1.05
N ARG A 74 -9.75 -25.19 0.76
CA ARG A 74 -10.32 -26.36 0.06
C ARG A 74 -10.25 -26.27 -1.46
N LEU A 75 -9.69 -25.19 -2.03
CA LEU A 75 -9.61 -24.96 -3.48
C LEU A 75 -8.15 -24.88 -3.96
N PRO A 76 -7.34 -25.94 -3.78
CA PRO A 76 -5.89 -25.88 -3.98
C PRO A 76 -5.45 -25.72 -5.44
N GLN A 77 -6.34 -25.97 -6.41
CA GLN A 77 -6.05 -25.91 -7.85
C GLN A 77 -6.39 -24.53 -8.47
N LEU A 78 -6.69 -23.53 -7.64
CA LEU A 78 -7.01 -22.19 -8.13
C LEU A 78 -5.80 -21.56 -8.83
N THR A 79 -6.03 -21.12 -10.05
CA THR A 79 -5.12 -20.31 -10.86
C THR A 79 -5.52 -18.84 -10.87
N HIS A 80 -6.82 -18.55 -10.77
CA HIS A 80 -7.35 -17.19 -10.77
C HIS A 80 -8.39 -17.04 -9.65
N LEU A 81 -8.21 -16.05 -8.79
CA LEU A 81 -9.12 -15.72 -7.71
C LEU A 81 -9.46 -14.23 -7.74
N THR A 82 -10.72 -13.92 -8.04
CA THR A 82 -11.28 -12.56 -7.99
C THR A 82 -12.46 -12.53 -7.04
N LEU A 83 -12.35 -11.80 -5.94
CA LEU A 83 -13.44 -11.60 -4.99
C LEU A 83 -13.63 -10.11 -4.74
N ALA A 84 -14.83 -9.61 -4.98
CA ALA A 84 -15.11 -8.19 -4.89
C ALA A 84 -16.47 -7.93 -4.27
N ASP A 85 -16.53 -6.97 -3.35
CA ASP A 85 -17.78 -6.32 -2.97
C ASP A 85 -17.64 -4.79 -2.96
N LYS A 86 -18.75 -4.08 -2.70
CA LYS A 86 -18.77 -2.62 -2.63
C LYS A 86 -18.73 -2.08 -1.20
N ARG A 87 -18.12 -2.82 -0.24
CA ARG A 87 -18.01 -2.33 1.13
C ARG A 87 -17.08 -1.12 1.21
N GLN A 88 -17.60 -0.03 1.77
CA GLN A 88 -16.93 1.27 1.87
C GLN A 88 -16.44 1.55 3.28
N TRP A 89 -17.25 1.20 4.28
CA TRP A 89 -16.94 1.35 5.70
C TRP A 89 -17.03 -0.01 6.38
N TYR A 90 -16.17 -0.21 7.37
CA TYR A 90 -16.12 -1.42 8.15
C TYR A 90 -15.53 -1.11 9.52
N ARG A 91 -15.92 -1.92 10.49
CA ARG A 91 -15.19 -2.08 11.74
C ARG A 91 -14.42 -3.39 11.67
N LEU A 92 -13.18 -3.44 12.17
CA LEU A 92 -12.41 -4.68 12.13
C LEU A 92 -13.06 -5.82 12.92
N SER A 93 -13.89 -5.51 13.91
CA SER A 93 -14.68 -6.49 14.68
C SER A 93 -15.76 -7.22 13.86
N GLU A 94 -16.15 -6.68 12.69
CA GLU A 94 -17.17 -7.26 11.81
C GLU A 94 -16.57 -8.16 10.72
N ILE A 95 -15.24 -8.23 10.66
CA ILE A 95 -14.50 -8.95 9.62
C ILE A 95 -14.27 -10.40 10.06
N THR A 96 -14.67 -11.32 9.19
CA THR A 96 -14.37 -12.75 9.34
C THR A 96 -13.11 -13.07 8.56
N TYR A 97 -12.00 -13.30 9.25
CA TYR A 97 -10.72 -13.62 8.61
C TYR A 97 -10.67 -15.06 8.10
N TRP A 98 -9.98 -15.25 6.98
CA TRP A 98 -9.82 -16.56 6.38
C TRP A 98 -8.67 -17.34 7.02
N GLN A 99 -8.74 -18.66 6.88
CA GLN A 99 -7.60 -19.51 7.14
C GLN A 99 -6.56 -19.33 6.03
N ALA A 100 -5.30 -19.55 6.36
CA ALA A 100 -4.24 -19.60 5.36
C ALA A 100 -4.52 -20.75 4.38
N ALA A 101 -4.30 -20.50 3.09
CA ALA A 101 -4.49 -21.50 2.04
C ALA A 101 -3.16 -21.80 1.35
N SER A 102 -3.02 -23.02 0.83
CA SER A 102 -1.89 -23.41 -0.02
C SER A 102 -2.33 -23.34 -1.49
N LEU A 103 -2.00 -22.25 -2.18
CA LEU A 103 -2.44 -21.98 -3.56
C LEU A 103 -1.24 -21.90 -4.50
N MET A 104 -0.56 -23.03 -4.71
CA MET A 104 0.71 -23.10 -5.44
C MET A 104 0.58 -22.68 -6.92
N ASP A 105 -0.57 -22.92 -7.53
CA ASP A 105 -0.83 -22.63 -8.95
C ASP A 105 -1.48 -21.27 -9.19
N LEU A 106 -1.64 -20.44 -8.15
CA LEU A 106 -2.31 -19.15 -8.27
C LEU A 106 -1.45 -18.15 -9.06
N GLU A 107 -1.96 -17.72 -10.20
CA GLU A 107 -1.33 -16.75 -11.11
C GLU A 107 -1.92 -15.34 -10.93
N GLU A 108 -3.21 -15.23 -10.62
CA GLU A 108 -3.89 -13.95 -10.46
C GLU A 108 -4.73 -13.89 -9.19
N LEU A 109 -4.47 -12.87 -8.37
CA LEU A 109 -5.17 -12.58 -7.13
C LEU A 109 -5.73 -11.15 -7.16
N ARG A 110 -7.05 -11.00 -7.17
CA ARG A 110 -7.72 -9.70 -7.09
C ARG A 110 -8.76 -9.70 -5.98
N MET A 111 -8.57 -8.83 -5.01
CA MET A 111 -9.46 -8.69 -3.87
C MET A 111 -9.91 -7.24 -3.75
N GLU A 112 -11.22 -7.01 -3.66
CA GLU A 112 -11.80 -5.69 -3.47
C GLU A 112 -12.84 -5.69 -2.33
N GLY A 113 -12.73 -4.75 -1.39
CA GLY A 113 -13.70 -4.59 -0.29
C GLY A 113 -13.50 -5.61 0.84
N THR A 114 -14.58 -6.20 1.36
CA THR A 114 -14.51 -7.17 2.49
C THR A 114 -13.55 -8.34 2.23
N PRO A 115 -13.55 -8.97 1.03
CA PRO A 115 -12.57 -10.01 0.70
C PRO A 115 -11.11 -9.61 0.88
N ALA A 116 -10.75 -8.37 0.52
CA ALA A 116 -9.38 -7.88 0.66
C ALA A 116 -8.95 -7.78 2.13
N ILE A 117 -9.88 -7.39 3.01
CA ILE A 117 -9.62 -7.24 4.46
C ILE A 117 -9.59 -8.60 5.16
N SER A 118 -10.43 -9.53 4.70
CA SER A 118 -10.59 -10.88 5.27
C SER A 118 -9.44 -11.83 4.88
N PHE A 119 -8.72 -11.53 3.81
CA PHE A 119 -7.64 -12.35 3.27
C PHE A 119 -6.53 -12.61 4.29
N ASN A 120 -6.08 -13.87 4.34
CA ASN A 120 -4.96 -14.27 5.17
C ASN A 120 -3.63 -14.20 4.37
N PRO A 121 -2.70 -13.29 4.74
CA PRO A 121 -1.45 -13.06 4.03
C PRO A 121 -0.49 -14.25 4.05
N GLU A 122 -0.60 -15.20 4.99
CA GLU A 122 0.22 -16.41 4.98
C GLU A 122 0.01 -17.25 3.72
N THR A 123 -1.16 -17.13 3.08
CA THR A 123 -1.45 -17.73 1.78
C THR A 123 -0.39 -17.34 0.74
N LEU A 124 0.14 -16.11 0.79
CA LEU A 124 1.12 -15.60 -0.17
C LEU A 124 2.48 -16.32 -0.08
N ARG A 125 2.78 -17.02 1.02
CA ARG A 125 4.02 -17.78 1.16
C ARG A 125 4.09 -18.99 0.23
N THR A 126 2.94 -19.49 -0.22
CA THR A 126 2.84 -20.66 -1.10
C THR A 126 2.57 -20.29 -2.57
N THR A 127 2.14 -19.05 -2.85
CA THR A 127 1.71 -18.60 -4.18
C THR A 127 2.88 -18.09 -5.03
N ARG A 128 3.91 -18.90 -5.25
CA ARG A 128 5.14 -18.45 -5.95
C ARG A 128 4.92 -18.15 -7.44
N ASN A 129 3.86 -18.72 -8.02
CA ASN A 129 3.44 -18.50 -9.41
C ASN A 129 2.62 -17.21 -9.62
N LEU A 130 2.41 -16.41 -8.57
CA LEU A 130 1.58 -15.21 -8.65
C LEU A 130 2.19 -14.16 -9.57
N ILE A 131 1.50 -13.84 -10.67
CA ILE A 131 1.91 -12.87 -11.70
C ILE A 131 1.31 -11.50 -11.39
N ARG A 132 0.08 -11.46 -10.89
CA ARG A 132 -0.67 -10.22 -10.63
C ARG A 132 -1.35 -10.27 -9.28
N MET A 133 -1.14 -9.22 -8.49
CA MET A 133 -1.74 -9.05 -7.18
C MET A 133 -2.41 -7.69 -7.04
N GLU A 134 -3.69 -7.69 -6.65
CA GLU A 134 -4.45 -6.48 -6.39
C GLU A 134 -5.22 -6.58 -5.08
N PHE A 135 -4.92 -5.67 -4.13
CA PHE A 135 -5.71 -5.46 -2.92
C PHE A 135 -6.28 -4.06 -2.94
N ARG A 136 -7.61 -3.98 -2.98
CA ARG A 136 -8.33 -2.73 -3.17
C ARG A 136 -9.44 -2.54 -2.16
N MET A 137 -9.62 -1.29 -1.76
CA MET A 137 -10.87 -0.77 -1.26
C MET A 137 -11.55 -0.01 -2.40
N VAL A 138 -12.88 -0.08 -2.38
CA VAL A 138 -13.76 0.48 -3.40
C VAL A 138 -13.59 2.00 -3.42
N ASN A 139 -13.44 2.56 -4.63
CA ASN A 139 -13.53 4.01 -4.83
C ASN A 139 -14.98 4.36 -5.21
N ILE A 140 -15.55 5.39 -4.59
CA ILE A 140 -16.99 5.67 -4.64
C ILE A 140 -17.29 6.82 -5.62
N ALA A 141 -18.55 6.90 -6.05
CA ALA A 141 -19.15 8.09 -6.64
C ALA A 141 -19.31 9.28 -5.66
N LEU A 142 -19.39 9.05 -4.34
CA LEU A 142 -19.60 10.08 -3.31
C LEU A 142 -18.33 10.83 -2.89
N GLY A 143 -17.16 10.38 -3.36
CA GLY A 143 -15.88 11.00 -3.10
C GLY A 143 -14.74 10.15 -3.65
N PRO A 144 -13.64 10.76 -4.11
CA PRO A 144 -12.62 10.07 -4.90
C PRO A 144 -11.68 9.15 -4.11
N TYR A 145 -11.91 8.93 -2.80
CA TYR A 145 -10.94 8.27 -1.93
C TYR A 145 -11.56 7.18 -1.03
N PRO A 146 -10.91 6.02 -0.89
CA PRO A 146 -11.35 4.94 -0.02
C PRO A 146 -11.26 5.28 1.48
N TYR A 147 -12.00 4.55 2.30
CA TYR A 147 -11.87 4.58 3.76
C TYR A 147 -10.61 3.84 4.20
N VAL A 148 -9.90 4.43 5.17
CA VAL A 148 -8.82 3.80 5.91
C VAL A 148 -9.17 3.95 7.39
N PRO A 149 -9.17 2.86 8.19
CA PRO A 149 -9.42 2.94 9.62
C PRO A 149 -8.46 3.90 10.32
N PRO A 150 -8.84 4.43 11.50
CA PRO A 150 -7.93 5.20 12.33
C PRO A 150 -6.61 4.45 12.58
N VAL A 151 -5.50 5.18 12.67
CA VAL A 151 -4.17 4.59 12.83
C VAL A 151 -4.09 3.72 14.09
N GLN A 152 -4.77 4.10 15.17
CA GLN A 152 -4.85 3.35 16.41
C GLN A 152 -5.44 1.94 16.18
N GLU A 153 -6.54 1.83 15.43
CA GLU A 153 -7.16 0.53 15.10
C GLU A 153 -6.24 -0.33 14.18
N LEU A 154 -5.42 0.32 13.36
CA LEU A 154 -4.40 -0.38 12.56
C LEU A 154 -3.22 -0.85 13.43
N GLU A 155 -2.77 -0.05 14.40
CA GLU A 155 -1.60 -0.29 15.25
C GLU A 155 -1.86 -1.26 16.42
N GLU A 156 -3.05 -1.22 17.03
CA GLU A 156 -3.46 -2.12 18.13
C GLU A 156 -3.26 -3.60 17.77
N CYS A 157 -3.43 -3.92 16.48
CA CYS A 157 -3.27 -5.28 15.97
C CYS A 157 -1.82 -5.77 15.92
N PHE A 158 -0.82 -4.87 15.96
CA PHE A 158 0.60 -5.22 15.97
C PHE A 158 1.16 -5.39 17.39
N GLY A 159 0.65 -4.63 18.38
CA GLY A 159 1.23 -4.54 19.72
C GLY A 159 1.09 -5.79 20.60
N GLU A 160 0.00 -6.54 20.47
CA GLU A 160 -0.28 -7.66 21.38
C GLU A 160 0.64 -8.88 21.18
N SER A 161 1.29 -9.02 20.03
CA SER A 161 2.11 -10.21 19.74
C SER A 161 3.48 -10.19 20.42
N LEU A 162 4.03 -9.01 20.73
CA LEU A 162 5.38 -8.89 21.27
C LEU A 162 5.43 -9.04 22.80
N ASN A 163 4.37 -8.64 23.51
CA ASN A 163 4.37 -8.64 24.96
C ASN A 163 4.01 -10.01 25.58
N ASN A 164 3.31 -10.88 24.83
CA ASN A 164 2.89 -12.19 25.35
C ASN A 164 3.92 -13.31 25.13
N SER A 165 5.01 -13.08 24.39
CA SER A 165 6.04 -14.13 24.18
C SER A 165 7.07 -14.22 25.31
N MET A 166 7.08 -13.30 26.28
CA MET A 166 8.11 -13.27 27.33
C MET A 166 7.57 -13.46 28.75
N ALA A 167 6.24 -13.54 28.94
CA ALA A 167 5.62 -13.50 30.25
C ALA A 167 4.54 -14.59 30.47
N THR A 168 4.84 -15.88 30.30
CA THR A 168 4.07 -16.96 30.97
C THR A 168 4.75 -18.33 30.91
N ILE A 169 5.78 -18.53 31.75
CA ILE A 169 6.09 -19.85 32.31
C ILE A 169 5.93 -19.70 33.82
N SER A 170 4.69 -19.63 34.31
CA SER A 170 4.38 -19.89 35.72
C SER A 170 2.87 -20.00 35.90
N THR A 171 2.46 -21.14 36.49
CA THR A 171 1.16 -21.40 37.14
C THR A 171 -0.06 -21.65 36.24
N ALA A 172 -0.27 -22.92 35.88
CA ALA A 172 -1.60 -23.44 35.56
C ALA A 172 -1.77 -24.86 36.12
N ILE A 173 -2.31 -24.95 37.34
CA ILE A 173 -2.90 -26.18 37.89
C ILE A 173 -4.31 -25.79 38.35
N ASN A 174 -5.31 -26.51 37.84
CA ASN A 174 -6.72 -26.55 38.24
C ASN A 174 -7.63 -25.37 37.81
N SER A 175 -8.31 -25.52 36.67
CA SER A 175 -9.69 -25.06 36.47
C SER A 175 -10.36 -25.83 35.33
N THR A 176 -11.43 -26.54 35.69
CA THR A 176 -12.25 -27.44 34.87
C THR A 176 -13.36 -26.72 34.12
N THR A 177 -13.72 -27.27 32.95
CA THR A 177 -14.97 -27.06 32.18
C THR A 177 -15.28 -25.64 31.71
N THR A 178 -14.54 -25.18 30.71
CA THR A 178 -14.93 -24.07 29.84
C THR A 178 -15.46 -24.61 28.51
N THR A 179 -16.68 -24.23 28.16
CA THR A 179 -17.28 -24.35 26.82
C THR A 179 -16.27 -23.91 25.75
N PRO A 180 -16.18 -24.59 24.59
CA PRO A 180 -15.31 -24.17 23.51
C PRO A 180 -15.81 -22.83 22.97
N SER A 181 -15.30 -21.75 23.55
CA SER A 181 -15.33 -20.42 22.95
C SER A 181 -14.77 -20.61 21.56
N MET A 182 -15.61 -20.43 20.53
CA MET A 182 -15.13 -20.38 19.16
C MET A 182 -14.07 -19.31 19.12
N SER A 183 -12.81 -19.75 19.05
CA SER A 183 -11.66 -18.87 19.03
C SER A 183 -11.84 -17.96 17.82
N LEU A 184 -12.24 -16.72 18.06
CA LEU A 184 -12.22 -15.68 17.05
C LEU A 184 -10.83 -15.72 16.45
N THR A 185 -10.74 -16.10 15.17
CA THR A 185 -9.49 -16.12 14.43
C THR A 185 -8.90 -14.74 14.55
N LYS A 186 -7.78 -14.64 15.28
CA LYS A 186 -7.04 -13.40 15.46
C LYS A 186 -6.79 -12.79 14.09
N ARG A 187 -6.91 -11.46 13.98
CA ARG A 187 -6.59 -10.74 12.74
C ARG A 187 -5.22 -11.20 12.24
N PRO A 188 -5.12 -11.68 10.99
CA PRO A 188 -3.84 -12.06 10.42
C PRO A 188 -2.92 -10.84 10.39
N ILE A 189 -1.72 -11.02 10.93
CA ILE A 189 -0.69 -10.00 10.84
C ILE A 189 -0.13 -10.09 9.43
N TRP A 190 -0.15 -8.97 8.72
CA TRP A 190 0.56 -8.87 7.46
C TRP A 190 2.06 -8.88 7.76
N THR A 191 2.63 -10.09 7.72
CA THR A 191 4.07 -10.31 7.66
C THR A 191 4.43 -10.28 6.19
N TRP A 192 5.18 -9.27 5.79
CA TRP A 192 5.40 -8.97 4.39
C TRP A 192 6.74 -9.56 3.93
N ASP A 193 6.95 -10.83 4.25
CA ASP A 193 8.10 -11.66 3.90
C ASP A 193 7.85 -12.40 2.57
N TRP A 194 7.30 -11.68 1.60
CA TRP A 194 6.86 -12.22 0.33
C TRP A 194 8.01 -12.85 -0.46
N ASP A 195 7.77 -14.05 -1.00
CA ASP A 195 8.61 -14.70 -2.01
C ASP A 195 7.77 -14.91 -3.28
N LEU A 196 7.61 -13.84 -4.05
CA LEU A 196 6.75 -13.80 -5.24
C LEU A 196 7.61 -13.55 -6.49
N PRO A 197 8.44 -14.53 -6.91
CA PRO A 197 9.43 -14.33 -7.96
C PRO A 197 8.79 -14.04 -9.33
N MET A 198 7.56 -14.48 -9.56
CA MET A 198 6.84 -14.29 -10.83
C MET A 198 6.00 -13.01 -10.87
N LEU A 199 5.93 -12.25 -9.77
CA LEU A 199 5.06 -11.07 -9.68
C LEU A 199 5.54 -9.98 -10.63
N THR A 200 4.66 -9.56 -11.54
CA THR A 200 4.93 -8.51 -12.53
C THR A 200 4.09 -7.25 -12.31
N SER A 201 2.96 -7.38 -11.61
CA SER A 201 2.03 -6.28 -11.37
C SER A 201 1.51 -6.31 -9.94
N LEU A 202 1.71 -5.21 -9.22
CA LEU A 202 1.22 -4.98 -7.87
C LEU A 202 0.34 -3.73 -7.81
N PHE A 203 -0.87 -3.88 -7.28
CA PHE A 203 -1.74 -2.76 -6.97
C PHE A 203 -2.22 -2.85 -5.52
N LEU A 204 -1.93 -1.81 -4.74
CA LEU A 204 -2.41 -1.65 -3.37
C LEU A 204 -3.05 -0.26 -3.24
N ASN A 205 -4.21 -0.16 -2.58
CA ASN A 205 -4.74 1.13 -2.15
C ASN A 205 -5.19 1.12 -0.68
N ALA A 206 -5.62 2.29 -0.18
CA ALA A 206 -6.20 2.45 1.15
C ALA A 206 -5.28 1.91 2.26
N GLN A 207 -5.80 1.07 3.17
CA GLN A 207 -5.02 0.51 4.27
C GLN A 207 -3.85 -0.38 3.81
N PHE A 208 -3.99 -1.06 2.67
CA PHE A 208 -2.93 -1.94 2.13
C PHE A 208 -1.78 -1.09 1.61
N ALA A 209 -2.10 0.04 0.97
CA ALA A 209 -1.10 1.03 0.63
C ALA A 209 -0.50 1.67 1.89
N TYR A 210 -1.29 2.04 2.90
CA TYR A 210 -0.78 2.66 4.13
C TYR A 210 0.25 1.79 4.86
N THR A 211 0.02 0.48 4.89
CA THR A 211 0.89 -0.51 5.55
C THR A 211 2.05 -0.99 4.69
N PHE A 212 2.11 -0.59 3.42
CA PHE A 212 3.16 -0.98 2.48
C PHE A 212 4.56 -0.45 2.87
N GLN A 213 5.59 -1.26 2.59
CA GLN A 213 7.00 -0.96 2.75
C GLN A 213 7.75 -1.55 1.53
N PHE A 214 8.84 -0.95 1.09
CA PHE A 214 9.56 -1.45 -0.08
C PHE A 214 10.30 -2.76 0.19
N LYS A 215 10.73 -3.01 1.44
CA LYS A 215 11.37 -4.26 1.87
C LYS A 215 10.55 -5.52 1.57
N MET A 216 9.24 -5.36 1.41
CA MET A 216 8.29 -6.41 1.04
C MET A 216 8.54 -6.97 -0.37
N LEU A 217 9.22 -6.19 -1.21
CA LEU A 217 9.48 -6.51 -2.61
C LEU A 217 10.87 -7.11 -2.84
N ALA A 218 11.61 -7.41 -1.76
CA ALA A 218 12.98 -7.93 -1.84
C ALA A 218 13.11 -9.22 -2.68
N ARG A 219 12.05 -10.02 -2.78
CA ARG A 219 12.01 -11.27 -3.57
C ARG A 219 11.01 -11.21 -4.72
N THR A 220 10.84 -10.03 -5.33
CA THR A 220 9.99 -9.83 -6.51
C THR A 220 10.78 -9.21 -7.67
N PRO A 221 11.81 -9.90 -8.19
CA PRO A 221 12.74 -9.32 -9.17
C PRO A 221 12.09 -8.99 -10.52
N ASN A 222 10.98 -9.62 -10.87
CA ASN A 222 10.27 -9.46 -12.15
C ASN A 222 9.17 -8.38 -12.12
N LEU A 223 9.09 -7.60 -11.04
CA LEU A 223 8.03 -6.62 -10.83
C LEU A 223 8.18 -5.43 -11.80
N LYS A 224 7.21 -5.26 -12.70
CA LYS A 224 7.23 -4.23 -13.76
C LYS A 224 6.35 -3.04 -13.45
N ASN A 225 5.23 -3.26 -12.75
CA ASN A 225 4.23 -2.25 -12.46
C ASN A 225 3.89 -2.24 -10.98
N ILE A 226 4.02 -1.08 -10.35
CA ILE A 226 3.62 -0.85 -8.97
C ILE A 226 2.68 0.34 -8.90
N VAL A 227 1.53 0.12 -8.26
CA VAL A 227 0.62 1.20 -7.87
C VAL A 227 0.35 1.09 -6.38
N VAL A 228 0.74 2.13 -5.64
CA VAL A 228 0.49 2.26 -4.20
C VAL A 228 -0.26 3.56 -3.96
N ASP A 229 -1.55 3.47 -3.63
CA ASP A 229 -2.45 4.62 -3.47
C ASP A 229 -3.04 4.69 -2.06
N SER A 230 -2.36 5.43 -1.18
CA SER A 230 -2.79 5.63 0.22
C SER A 230 -3.75 6.82 0.40
N ARG A 231 -4.29 7.39 -0.69
CA ARG A 231 -5.29 8.46 -0.56
C ARG A 231 -6.47 7.93 0.23
N SER A 232 -6.85 8.64 1.30
CA SER A 232 -8.01 8.31 2.12
C SER A 232 -8.95 9.50 2.24
N TYR A 233 -10.23 9.22 2.46
CA TYR A 233 -11.22 10.26 2.75
C TYR A 233 -10.88 11.04 4.03
N SER A 234 -10.42 10.33 5.07
CA SER A 234 -10.14 10.93 6.39
C SER A 234 -8.94 11.86 6.39
N ARG A 235 -7.97 11.68 5.48
CA ARG A 235 -6.63 12.34 5.48
C ARG A 235 -5.85 12.18 6.79
N GLN A 236 -6.35 11.39 7.74
CA GLN A 236 -5.72 11.13 9.04
C GLN A 236 -4.55 10.15 8.92
N CYS A 237 -4.52 9.38 7.84
CA CYS A 237 -3.49 8.37 7.60
C CYS A 237 -2.33 9.01 6.84
N GLN A 238 -1.37 9.57 7.57
CA GLN A 238 -0.10 10.01 7.02
C GLN A 238 0.95 8.93 7.27
N ARG A 239 1.62 8.46 6.20
CA ARG A 239 2.66 7.43 6.31
C ARG A 239 4.02 8.03 5.98
N LYS A 240 4.95 7.86 6.91
CA LYS A 240 6.33 8.35 6.82
C LYS A 240 7.26 7.26 6.27
N ILE A 241 7.76 7.43 5.06
CA ILE A 241 8.74 6.52 4.45
C ILE A 241 10.12 6.85 5.03
N VAL A 242 10.70 5.86 5.70
CA VAL A 242 12.03 5.94 6.33
C VAL A 242 13.03 5.04 5.62
N LEU A 243 14.32 5.24 5.85
CA LEU A 243 15.38 4.48 5.17
C LEU A 243 15.26 2.96 5.38
N SER A 244 14.82 2.52 6.55
CA SER A 244 14.59 1.10 6.82
C SER A 244 13.44 0.48 6.04
N ASP A 245 12.56 1.27 5.42
CA ASP A 245 11.53 0.75 4.52
C ASP A 245 12.14 0.23 3.21
N PHE A 246 13.37 0.63 2.86
CA PHE A 246 14.07 0.23 1.63
C PHE A 246 15.10 -0.89 1.81
N LEU A 247 15.44 -1.26 3.04
CA LEU A 247 16.49 -2.25 3.30
C LEU A 247 15.98 -3.67 3.07
N VAL A 248 16.86 -4.57 2.64
CA VAL A 248 16.53 -6.00 2.53
C VAL A 248 16.11 -6.54 3.91
N PRO A 249 15.05 -7.38 4.00
CA PRO A 249 14.64 -7.99 5.26
C PRO A 249 15.80 -8.72 5.96
N GLY A 250 15.96 -8.48 7.26
CA GLY A 250 17.05 -9.08 8.05
C GLY A 250 18.40 -8.37 7.94
N PHE A 251 18.48 -7.24 7.22
CA PHE A 251 19.70 -6.44 7.17
C PHE A 251 20.02 -5.86 8.56
N HIS A 252 21.24 -6.10 9.03
CA HIS A 252 21.77 -5.58 10.29
C HIS A 252 23.13 -4.94 10.05
N HIS A 253 23.28 -3.67 10.44
CA HIS A 253 24.55 -2.97 10.37
C HIS A 253 24.69 -2.03 11.59
N PRO A 254 25.87 -1.95 12.25
CA PRO A 254 26.04 -1.13 13.46
C PRO A 254 25.69 0.35 13.26
N SER A 255 25.98 0.89 12.08
CA SER A 255 25.66 2.29 11.74
C SER A 255 24.19 2.56 11.38
N LEU A 256 23.33 1.55 11.33
CA LEU A 256 21.92 1.73 10.94
C LEU A 256 21.15 2.57 11.96
N ALA A 257 21.31 2.29 13.27
CA ALA A 257 20.65 3.05 14.33
C ALA A 257 21.06 4.53 14.29
N MET A 258 22.37 4.80 14.21
CA MET A 258 22.90 6.16 14.09
C MET A 258 22.33 6.90 12.87
N MET A 259 22.16 6.21 11.74
CA MET A 259 21.54 6.80 10.55
C MET A 259 20.06 7.11 10.76
N GLN A 260 19.31 6.18 11.35
CA GLN A 260 17.89 6.38 11.62
C GLN A 260 17.67 7.57 12.56
N ASP A 261 18.52 7.71 13.58
CA ASP A 261 18.49 8.85 14.49
C ASP A 261 18.78 10.17 13.77
N LYS A 262 19.83 10.21 12.95
CA LYS A 262 20.13 11.37 12.10
C LYS A 262 18.95 11.72 11.21
N GLU A 263 18.42 10.74 10.50
CA GLU A 263 17.28 10.93 9.59
C GLU A 263 16.03 11.45 10.30
N GLN A 264 15.76 10.94 11.51
CA GLN A 264 14.69 11.44 12.36
C GLN A 264 14.92 12.89 12.77
N GLN A 265 16.13 13.25 13.21
CA GLN A 265 16.48 14.63 13.56
C GLN A 265 16.28 15.59 12.38
N PHE A 266 16.72 15.20 11.17
CA PHE A 266 16.51 16.02 9.96
C PHE A 266 15.02 16.26 9.69
N GLN A 267 14.20 15.22 9.85
CA GLN A 267 12.76 15.33 9.60
C GLN A 267 12.04 16.14 10.69
N GLU A 268 12.48 16.03 11.95
CA GLU A 268 11.96 16.82 13.06
C GLU A 268 12.30 18.30 12.88
N ALA A 269 13.54 18.63 12.49
CA ALA A 269 13.96 19.99 12.18
C ALA A 269 13.15 20.60 11.02
N TYR A 270 12.90 19.80 9.97
CA TYR A 270 12.05 20.22 8.86
C TYR A 270 10.59 20.44 9.27
N ALA A 271 10.06 19.59 10.17
CA ALA A 271 8.71 19.71 10.67
C ALA A 271 8.54 20.90 11.65
N SER A 272 9.56 21.21 12.46
CA SER A 272 9.54 22.34 13.39
C SER A 272 9.63 23.68 12.66
N GLY A 273 10.43 23.77 11.59
CA GLY A 273 10.47 24.95 10.74
C GLY A 273 9.08 25.32 10.21
N ASN A 274 8.31 24.33 9.75
CA ASN A 274 6.98 24.55 9.18
C ASN A 274 5.84 24.82 10.21
N LYS A 275 6.12 24.82 11.52
CA LYS A 275 5.06 24.98 12.54
C LYS A 275 4.66 26.43 12.79
N GLU A 276 5.51 27.42 12.51
CA GLU A 276 5.15 28.83 12.73
C GLU A 276 4.18 29.38 11.66
N ASP A 277 4.09 28.73 10.48
CA ASP A 277 3.27 29.20 9.36
C ASP A 277 1.94 28.43 9.14
N ASN A 278 1.62 27.42 9.97
CA ASN A 278 0.42 26.59 9.78
C ASN A 278 -0.79 26.98 10.63
N HIS A 279 -0.75 28.12 11.34
CA HIS A 279 -1.96 28.71 11.90
C HIS A 279 -2.74 29.45 10.82
N TYR A 280 -3.70 28.74 10.21
CA TYR A 280 -4.83 29.30 9.46
C TYR A 280 -4.42 30.27 8.32
N ILE A 281 -4.25 29.72 7.12
CA ILE A 281 -4.31 30.50 5.88
C ILE A 281 -5.76 31.00 5.72
N ASP A 282 -6.04 32.14 6.37
CA ASP A 282 -6.90 33.16 5.79
C ASP A 282 -6.11 33.82 4.65
N SER A 283 -6.75 33.96 3.50
CA SER A 283 -6.11 34.01 2.17
C SER A 283 -5.52 35.38 1.80
N SER A 284 -4.94 36.14 2.74
CA SER A 284 -4.60 37.54 2.49
C SER A 284 -3.29 38.11 3.07
N LEU A 285 -2.40 37.31 3.66
CA LEU A 285 -1.11 37.82 4.15
C LEU A 285 0.10 37.21 3.45
N HIS A 286 0.92 38.11 2.89
CA HIS A 286 2.21 37.85 2.26
C HIS A 286 3.19 37.22 3.26
N ILE A 287 3.72 36.05 2.92
CA ILE A 287 4.79 35.37 3.66
C ILE A 287 6.13 35.83 3.06
N PRO A 288 7.14 36.20 3.86
CA PRO A 288 8.47 36.51 3.34
C PRO A 288 9.21 35.24 2.92
N ASP A 289 9.55 35.12 1.62
CA ASP A 289 10.22 33.98 0.97
C ASP A 289 11.63 33.60 1.51
N ASN A 290 12.15 34.25 2.56
CA ASN A 290 13.59 34.23 2.88
C ASN A 290 14.00 33.49 4.17
N TYR A 291 13.10 32.91 4.96
CA TYR A 291 13.49 32.36 6.28
C TYR A 291 14.02 30.91 6.26
N PHE A 292 13.75 30.12 5.21
CA PHE A 292 14.21 28.72 5.15
C PHE A 292 15.45 28.47 4.30
N ALA A 293 15.91 29.46 3.54
CA ALA A 293 17.03 29.28 2.62
C ALA A 293 18.41 29.57 3.26
N GLN A 294 18.50 30.20 4.43
CA GLN A 294 19.74 30.87 4.84
C GLN A 294 20.66 30.13 5.82
N GLU A 295 20.23 29.05 6.49
CA GLU A 295 21.10 28.36 7.47
C GLU A 295 21.61 26.97 7.05
N TRP A 296 21.19 26.42 5.91
CA TRP A 296 21.62 25.09 5.46
C TRP A 296 22.17 25.03 4.04
N THR A 297 22.33 26.18 3.38
CA THR A 297 22.74 26.24 1.98
C THR A 297 24.23 26.53 1.85
N THR A 298 24.88 25.76 0.98
CA THR A 298 26.24 25.90 0.41
C THR A 298 27.42 25.16 1.05
N ASP A 299 27.83 25.36 2.31
CA ASP A 299 29.10 24.74 2.79
C ASP A 299 28.99 23.27 3.27
N HIS A 300 27.77 22.69 3.28
CA HIS A 300 27.53 21.31 3.74
C HIS A 300 26.98 20.37 2.67
N GLU A 301 26.83 20.81 1.43
CA GLU A 301 26.30 19.92 0.37
C GLU A 301 27.29 18.80 0.00
N GLY A 302 28.59 19.11 -0.08
CA GLY A 302 29.63 18.12 -0.40
C GLY A 302 29.71 16.99 0.63
N THR A 303 29.58 17.31 1.92
CA THR A 303 29.65 16.31 2.99
C THR A 303 28.42 15.41 3.02
N GLN A 304 27.23 15.93 2.68
CA GLN A 304 26.01 15.12 2.62
C GLN A 304 26.02 14.12 1.46
N GLU A 305 26.55 14.50 0.31
CA GLU A 305 26.63 13.59 -0.84
C GLU A 305 27.65 12.47 -0.60
N GLU A 306 28.83 12.78 -0.05
CA GLU A 306 29.82 11.78 0.35
C GLU A 306 29.28 10.81 1.43
N GLU A 307 28.51 11.34 2.38
CA GLU A 307 27.84 10.53 3.40
C GLU A 307 26.81 9.59 2.77
N LEU A 308 25.97 10.10 1.86
CA LEU A 308 25.01 9.29 1.09
C LEU A 308 25.71 8.21 0.26
N GLU A 309 26.82 8.53 -0.41
CA GLU A 309 27.63 7.56 -1.15
C GLU A 309 28.18 6.46 -0.25
N THR A 310 28.63 6.84 0.94
CA THR A 310 29.10 5.91 1.96
C THR A 310 27.98 4.96 2.38
N TRP A 311 26.76 5.48 2.54
CA TRP A 311 25.59 4.66 2.89
C TRP A 311 25.18 3.73 1.76
N PHE A 312 25.15 4.25 0.52
CA PHE A 312 24.83 3.45 -0.65
C PHE A 312 25.75 2.25 -0.81
N LYS A 313 27.02 2.38 -0.45
CA LYS A 313 27.99 1.27 -0.51
C LYS A 313 27.87 0.29 0.64
N LYS A 314 27.46 0.76 1.83
CA LYS A 314 27.43 -0.06 3.05
C LYS A 314 26.18 -0.89 3.19
N PHE A 315 25.06 -0.45 2.61
CA PHE A 315 23.74 -0.99 2.91
C PHE A 315 23.15 -1.79 1.74
N ASP A 316 22.47 -2.88 2.10
CA ASP A 316 21.72 -3.71 1.16
C ASP A 316 20.29 -3.20 1.06
N TYR A 317 20.00 -2.57 -0.07
CA TYR A 317 18.68 -2.07 -0.40
C TYR A 317 17.92 -3.09 -1.25
N VAL A 318 16.59 -3.04 -1.20
CA VAL A 318 15.75 -3.69 -2.18
C VAL A 318 16.02 -3.09 -3.54
N GLU A 319 16.17 -3.95 -4.55
CA GLU A 319 16.38 -3.55 -5.93
C GLU A 319 15.24 -4.09 -6.79
N LEU A 320 14.64 -3.22 -7.62
CA LEU A 320 13.57 -3.56 -8.54
C LEU A 320 14.02 -3.25 -9.98
N PRO A 321 15.00 -4.02 -10.51
CA PRO A 321 15.66 -3.69 -11.77
C PRO A 321 14.74 -3.75 -12.99
N ALA A 322 13.65 -4.53 -12.91
CA ALA A 322 12.67 -4.70 -13.97
C ALA A 322 11.49 -3.70 -13.91
N LEU A 323 11.50 -2.77 -12.95
CA LEU A 323 10.38 -1.87 -12.75
C LEU A 323 10.31 -0.82 -13.85
N ASP A 324 9.23 -0.84 -14.64
CA ASP A 324 8.99 0.10 -15.74
C ASP A 324 8.06 1.23 -15.31
N SER A 325 7.06 0.95 -14.47
CA SER A 325 6.05 1.91 -14.03
C SER A 325 5.89 1.93 -12.51
N PHE A 326 6.03 3.11 -11.91
CA PHE A 326 5.90 3.33 -10.48
C PHE A 326 4.93 4.47 -10.18
N ILE A 327 3.82 4.15 -9.51
CA ILE A 327 2.80 5.11 -9.11
C ILE A 327 2.68 5.11 -7.58
N LEU A 328 3.02 6.24 -6.96
CA LEU A 328 2.86 6.50 -5.53
C LEU A 328 1.89 7.67 -5.32
N ARG A 329 0.72 7.40 -4.74
CA ARG A 329 -0.30 8.41 -4.45
C ARG A 329 -0.68 8.42 -2.99
N GLY A 330 -1.03 9.58 -2.45
CA GLY A 330 -1.52 9.73 -1.08
C GLY A 330 -0.61 10.57 -0.19
N THR A 331 -0.93 10.59 1.09
CA THR A 331 -0.29 11.47 2.08
C THR A 331 0.98 10.81 2.62
N TRP A 332 2.01 10.77 1.79
CA TRP A 332 3.32 10.24 2.16
C TRP A 332 4.23 11.36 2.64
N THR A 333 5.11 11.07 3.59
CA THR A 333 6.28 11.92 3.87
C THR A 333 7.55 11.14 3.66
N MET A 334 8.51 11.70 2.94
CA MET A 334 9.85 11.16 2.77
C MET A 334 10.84 12.31 2.67
N SER A 335 12.05 12.14 3.18
CA SER A 335 13.11 13.14 3.02
C SER A 335 13.73 13.10 1.63
N ARG A 336 14.53 14.13 1.31
CA ARG A 336 15.44 14.14 0.15
C ARG A 336 16.30 12.89 0.07
N ARG A 337 16.79 12.37 1.21
CA ARG A 337 17.63 11.17 1.25
C ARG A 337 16.86 9.90 0.89
N CYS A 338 15.66 9.73 1.45
CA CYS A 338 14.77 8.63 1.06
C CYS A 338 14.43 8.68 -0.44
N LEU A 339 14.20 9.88 -0.99
CA LEU A 339 13.93 10.06 -2.41
C LEU A 339 15.13 9.66 -3.27
N ALA A 340 16.34 10.08 -2.90
CA ALA A 340 17.57 9.69 -3.59
C ALA A 340 17.80 8.18 -3.54
N VAL A 341 17.57 7.53 -2.39
CA VAL A 341 17.68 6.07 -2.25
C VAL A 341 16.65 5.34 -3.13
N LEU A 342 15.40 5.79 -3.10
CA LEU A 342 14.34 5.24 -3.94
C LEU A 342 14.77 5.27 -5.41
N PHE A 343 15.17 6.44 -5.94
CA PHE A 343 15.51 6.57 -7.35
C PHE A 343 16.82 5.87 -7.72
N ARG A 344 17.86 5.96 -6.89
CA ARG A 344 19.18 5.43 -7.25
C ARG A 344 19.30 3.92 -7.06
N ARG A 345 18.72 3.37 -5.99
CA ARG A 345 18.94 1.96 -5.60
C ARG A 345 17.71 1.10 -5.84
N VAL A 346 16.53 1.61 -5.48
CA VAL A 346 15.31 0.78 -5.48
C VAL A 346 14.70 0.70 -6.87
N ILE A 347 14.54 1.83 -7.56
CA ILE A 347 13.85 1.92 -8.87
C ILE A 347 14.67 2.62 -9.97
N PRO A 348 15.97 2.28 -10.16
CA PRO A 348 16.86 3.03 -11.06
C PRO A 348 16.47 2.99 -12.54
N ASN A 349 15.67 2.01 -12.96
CA ASN A 349 15.31 1.77 -14.34
C ASN A 349 13.88 2.24 -14.71
N VAL A 350 13.19 2.93 -13.80
CA VAL A 350 11.80 3.33 -14.03
C VAL A 350 11.68 4.26 -15.25
N LYS A 351 10.69 3.98 -16.09
CA LYS A 351 10.35 4.76 -17.28
C LYS A 351 9.20 5.72 -17.02
N ASN A 352 8.21 5.25 -16.26
CA ASN A 352 6.98 5.99 -15.97
C ASN A 352 6.88 6.22 -14.47
N LEU A 353 7.07 7.45 -14.03
CA LEU A 353 7.02 7.84 -12.62
C LEU A 353 5.79 8.70 -12.35
N MET A 354 4.98 8.33 -11.36
CA MET A 354 3.90 9.20 -10.88
C MET A 354 3.95 9.30 -9.36
N MET A 355 4.25 10.50 -8.85
CA MET A 355 4.24 10.80 -7.42
C MET A 355 3.22 11.91 -7.13
N GLN A 356 2.10 11.56 -6.48
CA GLN A 356 1.02 12.50 -6.18
C GLN A 356 0.71 12.56 -4.68
N GLY A 357 1.11 13.64 -4.03
CA GLY A 357 0.85 13.86 -2.60
C GLY A 357 2.00 13.55 -1.63
N PRO A 358 3.08 12.78 -1.98
CA PRO A 358 4.27 12.76 -1.14
C PRO A 358 4.83 14.15 -0.85
N ARG A 359 5.34 14.34 0.37
CA ARG A 359 5.93 15.58 0.90
C ARG A 359 7.26 15.28 1.59
N GLY A 360 7.96 16.32 2.06
CA GLY A 360 9.23 16.21 2.79
C GLY A 360 10.49 16.41 1.93
N TYR A 361 10.28 16.80 0.68
CA TYR A 361 11.30 17.25 -0.26
C TYR A 361 10.72 18.40 -1.10
N SER A 362 11.59 19.26 -1.60
CA SER A 362 11.24 20.37 -2.48
C SER A 362 11.04 19.90 -3.92
N GLY A 363 10.38 20.71 -4.75
CA GLY A 363 10.31 20.42 -6.18
C GLY A 363 11.68 20.36 -6.86
N LYS A 364 12.64 21.17 -6.40
CA LYS A 364 14.04 21.12 -6.81
C LYS A 364 14.67 19.75 -6.49
N ASP A 365 14.52 19.27 -5.26
CA ASP A 365 15.03 17.95 -4.85
C ASP A 365 14.51 16.82 -5.74
N PHE A 366 13.23 16.90 -6.12
CA PHE A 366 12.61 15.93 -7.01
C PHE A 366 13.22 15.94 -8.40
N VAL A 367 13.37 17.12 -9.01
CA VAL A 367 13.94 17.27 -10.36
C VAL A 367 15.42 16.89 -10.37
N GLU A 368 16.21 17.35 -9.40
CA GLU A 368 17.62 16.96 -9.27
C GLU A 368 17.79 15.45 -9.14
N SER A 369 17.04 14.83 -8.23
CA SER A 369 17.16 13.40 -7.96
C SER A 369 16.68 12.57 -9.15
N SER A 370 15.57 12.94 -9.78
CA SER A 370 15.06 12.20 -10.94
C SER A 370 15.99 12.34 -12.14
N TRP A 371 16.48 13.54 -12.43
CA TRP A 371 17.43 13.79 -13.50
C TRP A 371 18.72 13.00 -13.32
N LYS A 372 19.29 13.07 -12.12
CA LYS A 372 20.59 12.48 -11.76
C LYS A 372 20.54 10.96 -11.74
N TYR A 373 19.46 10.36 -11.20
CA TYR A 373 19.42 8.94 -10.91
C TYR A 373 18.52 8.12 -11.84
N LEU A 374 17.52 8.71 -12.49
CA LEU A 374 16.57 8.01 -13.36
C LEU A 374 16.88 8.26 -14.84
N LEU A 375 17.98 7.66 -15.30
CA LEU A 375 18.49 7.86 -16.68
C LEU A 375 17.56 7.30 -17.77
N ARG A 376 16.64 6.40 -17.41
CA ARG A 376 15.66 5.77 -18.31
C ARG A 376 14.26 6.35 -18.20
N LEU A 377 14.10 7.42 -17.42
CA LEU A 377 12.81 8.09 -17.24
C LEU A 377 12.34 8.65 -18.58
N GLU A 378 11.14 8.29 -19.01
CA GLU A 378 10.47 8.75 -20.23
C GLU A 378 9.37 9.74 -19.84
N GLU A 379 8.55 9.38 -18.85
CA GLU A 379 7.44 10.20 -18.37
C GLU A 379 7.46 10.34 -16.85
N SER A 380 7.22 11.55 -16.36
CA SER A 380 7.10 11.83 -14.93
C SER A 380 5.96 12.80 -14.61
N TYR A 381 5.18 12.43 -13.62
CA TYR A 381 4.15 13.27 -13.04
C TYR A 381 4.45 13.49 -11.56
N ALA A 382 4.56 14.75 -11.15
CA ALA A 382 4.68 15.11 -9.75
C ALA A 382 3.65 16.21 -9.36
N ALA A 383 2.87 15.95 -8.31
CA ALA A 383 2.09 17.00 -7.68
C ALA A 383 2.87 17.53 -6.46
N LEU A 384 3.50 18.68 -6.63
CA LEU A 384 4.41 19.29 -5.66
C LEU A 384 3.75 20.53 -5.03
N ASN A 385 3.98 20.75 -3.75
CA ASN A 385 3.72 22.07 -3.18
C ASN A 385 4.90 22.97 -3.59
N VAL A 386 4.60 24.10 -4.22
CA VAL A 386 5.61 25.05 -4.70
C VAL A 386 5.18 26.42 -4.20
N ASP A 387 5.88 26.90 -3.19
CA ASP A 387 5.39 27.99 -2.34
C ASP A 387 5.56 29.37 -2.99
N SER A 388 6.56 29.54 -3.88
CA SER A 388 6.82 30.81 -4.57
C SER A 388 6.79 30.68 -6.10
N ARG A 389 6.72 31.83 -6.78
CA ARG A 389 6.92 31.89 -8.23
C ARG A 389 8.38 31.68 -8.61
N ALA A 390 9.31 32.21 -7.82
CA ALA A 390 10.75 32.06 -8.04
C ALA A 390 11.17 30.58 -8.08
N MET A 391 10.62 29.76 -7.18
CA MET A 391 10.87 28.32 -7.17
C MET A 391 10.33 27.62 -8.44
N VAL A 392 9.21 28.08 -8.99
CA VAL A 392 8.72 27.58 -10.29
C VAL A 392 9.71 27.93 -11.39
N GLU A 393 10.20 29.17 -11.41
CA GLU A 393 11.16 29.63 -12.41
C GLU A 393 12.50 28.90 -12.30
N GLU A 394 12.97 28.61 -11.08
CA GLU A 394 14.16 27.77 -10.84
C GLU A 394 13.95 26.34 -11.36
N ILE A 395 12.84 25.69 -10.99
CA ILE A 395 12.48 24.34 -11.47
C ILE A 395 12.42 24.32 -13.00
N LEU A 396 11.79 25.32 -13.61
CA LEU A 396 11.72 25.47 -15.05
C LEU A 396 13.12 25.59 -15.67
N GLY A 397 13.99 26.44 -15.10
CA GLY A 397 15.37 26.60 -15.55
C GLY A 397 16.16 25.28 -15.53
N MET A 398 15.99 24.50 -14.46
CA MET A 398 16.62 23.17 -14.36
C MET A 398 16.10 22.19 -15.41
N ILE A 399 14.79 22.20 -15.67
CA ILE A 399 14.19 21.31 -16.67
C ILE A 399 14.64 21.69 -18.08
N PHE A 400 14.65 22.98 -18.42
CA PHE A 400 15.13 23.44 -19.73
C PHE A 400 16.60 23.11 -19.98
N THR A 401 17.47 23.25 -18.97
CA THR A 401 18.89 22.87 -19.10
C THR A 401 19.09 21.36 -19.25
N SER A 402 18.12 20.57 -18.79
CA SER A 402 18.10 19.12 -18.92
C SER A 402 17.59 18.60 -20.28
N GLY A 403 17.06 19.48 -21.13
CA GLY A 403 16.57 19.12 -22.47
C GLY A 403 15.23 18.37 -22.50
N GLY A 404 14.50 18.30 -21.38
CA GLY A 404 13.17 17.71 -21.30
C GLY A 404 12.05 18.71 -21.64
N ASP A 405 10.91 18.17 -22.09
CA ASP A 405 9.68 18.92 -22.28
C ASP A 405 8.90 19.06 -20.97
N PHE A 406 8.24 20.21 -20.78
CA PHE A 406 7.57 20.51 -19.52
C PHE A 406 6.20 21.12 -19.69
N TYR A 407 5.26 20.67 -18.86
CA TYR A 407 3.97 21.32 -18.70
C TYR A 407 3.72 21.57 -17.21
N TYR A 408 3.37 22.79 -16.84
CA TYR A 408 2.82 23.07 -15.51
C TYR A 408 1.37 23.49 -15.62
N ARG A 409 0.59 23.08 -14.62
CA ARG A 409 -0.79 23.53 -14.48
C ARG A 409 -1.04 24.01 -13.05
N PHE A 410 -1.49 25.25 -12.93
CA PHE A 410 -2.03 25.76 -11.68
C PHE A 410 -3.38 25.11 -11.40
N ARG A 411 -3.56 24.56 -10.20
CA ARG A 411 -4.90 24.21 -9.71
C ARG A 411 -5.47 25.38 -8.89
N PRO A 412 -6.80 25.59 -8.93
CA PRO A 412 -7.47 26.60 -8.11
C PRO A 412 -7.22 26.44 -6.60
N SER A 413 -6.82 25.24 -6.15
CA SER A 413 -6.55 24.92 -4.75
C SER A 413 -5.16 25.38 -4.24
N GLY A 414 -4.45 26.24 -4.97
CA GLY A 414 -3.08 26.67 -4.64
C GLY A 414 -1.98 25.63 -4.89
N GLN A 415 -2.36 24.36 -5.16
CA GLN A 415 -1.41 23.31 -5.56
C GLN A 415 -0.94 23.53 -7.01
N LYS A 416 0.38 23.52 -7.21
CA LYS A 416 0.99 23.59 -8.55
C LYS A 416 1.30 22.17 -9.01
N VAL A 417 0.85 21.78 -10.20
CA VAL A 417 1.17 20.47 -10.78
C VAL A 417 2.28 20.64 -11.79
N VAL A 418 3.30 19.79 -11.68
CA VAL A 418 4.54 19.79 -12.46
C VAL A 418 4.53 18.50 -13.29
N TYR A 419 4.34 18.60 -14.60
CA TYR A 419 4.43 17.48 -15.55
C TYR A 419 5.78 17.56 -16.26
N TYR A 420 6.61 16.56 -16.07
CA TYR A 420 7.96 16.50 -16.64
C TYR A 420 8.04 15.35 -17.64
N PHE A 421 8.46 15.66 -18.85
CA PHE A 421 8.73 14.70 -19.92
C PHE A 421 10.21 14.80 -20.27
N ARG A 422 10.89 13.67 -20.44
CA ARG A 422 12.33 13.65 -20.72
C ARG A 422 12.60 13.27 -22.17
#